data_AF-A0A6B2C8M4-F1
#
_entry.id   AF-A0A6B2C8M4-F1
#
_cell.length_a   1.000
_cell.length_b   1.000
_cell.length_c   1.000
_cell.angle_alpha   90.00
_cell.angle_beta   90.00
_cell.angle_gamma   90.00
#
_symmetry.space_group_name_H-M   'P 1'
#
loop_
_entity.id
_entity.type
_entity.pdbx_description
1 polymer ?
#
loop_
_entity_poly.entity_id
_entity_poly.type
_entity_poly.pdbx_seq_one_letter_code
_entity_poly.pdbx_strand_id
1 'polypeptide(L)'
;MGRRRKKRAIRKPHWRERRPPKVFQCPVCGAVSVVVKIEENEDGTRTAFISCSNPKCRMRSKIDNVPRLFTPVDVYSMFMDLYTEGKIKIWFEEAEEIEMERESGGVSEEEEE
;
A
#
# COMPACT_ATOMS: atom_id res chain seq x y z
N MET A 1 -6.64 37.63 52.19
CA MET A 1 -7.46 36.83 51.26
C MET A 1 -6.60 36.35 50.09
N GLY A 2 -6.15 35.10 50.13
CA GLY A 2 -5.19 34.55 49.16
C GLY A 2 -5.84 34.29 47.80
N ARG A 3 -5.34 34.95 46.76
CA ARG A 3 -5.78 34.71 45.38
C ARG A 3 -5.36 33.30 44.95
N ARG A 4 -6.33 32.40 44.80
CA ARG A 4 -6.13 31.04 44.28
C ARG A 4 -5.52 31.15 42.88
N ARG A 5 -4.25 30.74 42.71
CA ARG A 5 -3.58 30.70 41.40
C ARG A 5 -4.41 29.81 40.46
N LYS A 6 -5.04 30.41 39.45
CA LYS A 6 -5.69 29.64 38.37
C LYS A 6 -4.63 28.73 37.75
N LYS A 7 -4.82 27.42 37.86
CA LYS A 7 -3.97 26.44 37.18
C LYS A 7 -4.01 26.77 35.69
N ARG A 8 -2.86 27.15 35.12
CA ARG A 8 -2.76 27.38 33.67
C ARG A 8 -3.08 26.04 33.01
N ALA A 9 -4.16 25.99 32.24
CA ALA A 9 -4.47 24.80 31.45
C ALA A 9 -3.27 24.57 30.53
N ILE A 10 -2.54 23.47 30.77
CA ILE A 10 -1.44 23.04 29.91
C ILE A 10 -2.11 22.61 28.60
N ARG A 11 -2.23 23.55 27.66
CA ARG A 11 -2.69 23.24 26.31
C ARG A 11 -1.60 22.35 25.71
N LYS A 12 -1.93 21.08 25.49
CA LYS A 12 -1.03 20.18 24.76
C LYS A 12 -0.80 20.82 23.39
N PRO A 13 0.45 21.00 22.98
CA PRO A 13 0.73 21.67 21.72
C PRO A 13 0.33 20.75 20.56
N HIS A 14 -0.35 21.33 19.56
CA HIS A 14 -0.94 20.62 18.41
C HIS A 14 0.07 19.79 17.60
N TRP A 15 1.38 20.12 17.64
CA TRP A 15 2.42 19.37 16.91
C TRP A 15 2.56 17.91 17.38
N ARG A 16 2.12 17.59 18.61
CA ARG A 16 2.21 16.24 19.17
C ARG A 16 1.30 15.23 18.47
N GLU A 17 0.32 15.70 17.68
CA GLU A 17 -0.69 14.87 17.04
C GLU A 17 -0.44 14.65 15.54
N ARG A 18 0.65 15.23 14.98
CA ARG A 18 1.00 15.04 13.57
C ARG A 18 1.48 13.60 13.36
N ARG A 19 0.63 12.77 12.76
CA ARG A 19 0.96 11.40 12.37
C ARG A 19 1.65 11.41 11.00
N PRO A 20 2.61 10.50 10.75
CA PRO A 20 3.16 10.34 9.42
C PRO A 20 2.06 9.96 8.42
N PRO A 21 2.22 10.34 7.14
CA PRO A 21 1.28 9.97 6.09
C PRO A 21 1.24 8.46 5.92
N LYS A 22 0.06 7.95 5.54
CA LYS A 22 -0.18 6.52 5.26
C LYS A 22 -0.35 6.21 3.78
N VAL A 23 -0.54 7.25 2.97
CA VAL A 23 -0.78 7.15 1.53
C VAL A 23 0.30 7.97 0.83
N PHE A 24 0.92 7.38 -0.19
CA PHE A 24 2.07 7.93 -0.88
C PHE A 24 1.81 8.09 -2.38
N GLN A 25 2.68 8.83 -3.06
CA GLN A 25 2.61 9.07 -4.50
C GLN A 25 3.12 7.86 -5.29
N CYS A 26 2.44 7.51 -6.37
CA CYS A 26 2.85 6.42 -7.25
C CYS A 26 3.86 6.93 -8.30
N PRO A 27 5.03 6.29 -8.50
CA PRO A 27 6.01 6.75 -9.49
C PRO A 27 5.56 6.54 -10.95
N VAL A 28 4.69 5.57 -11.21
CA VAL A 28 4.22 5.26 -12.58
C VAL A 28 3.07 6.17 -13.02
N CYS A 29 2.07 6.39 -12.15
CA CYS A 29 0.86 7.14 -12.53
C CYS A 29 0.77 8.53 -11.89
N GLY A 30 1.70 8.89 -11.01
CA GLY A 30 1.74 10.19 -10.32
C GLY A 30 0.66 10.43 -9.27
N ALA A 31 -0.32 9.52 -9.12
CA ALA A 31 -1.43 9.65 -8.18
C ALA A 31 -1.02 9.31 -6.73
N VAL A 32 -1.64 9.97 -5.74
CA VAL A 32 -1.44 9.68 -4.31
C VAL A 32 -2.32 8.51 -3.88
N SER A 33 -1.90 7.30 -4.21
CA SER A 33 -2.69 6.07 -4.05
C SER A 33 -1.89 4.85 -3.63
N VAL A 34 -0.61 5.01 -3.27
CA VAL A 34 0.22 3.90 -2.81
C VAL A 34 -0.02 3.65 -1.32
N VAL A 35 -0.36 2.42 -0.99
CA VAL A 35 -0.57 1.93 0.38
C VAL A 35 0.47 0.86 0.67
N VAL A 36 1.17 1.02 1.80
CA VAL A 36 2.17 0.08 2.30
C VAL A 36 1.60 -0.68 3.49
N LYS A 37 1.57 -2.01 3.39
CA LYS A 37 1.24 -2.93 4.47
C LYS A 37 2.49 -3.68 4.87
N ILE A 38 2.78 -3.76 6.16
CA ILE A 38 3.93 -4.50 6.69
C ILE A 38 3.35 -5.66 7.48
N GLU A 39 3.72 -6.87 7.07
CA GLU A 39 3.31 -8.12 7.71
C GLU A 39 4.55 -8.77 8.33
N GLU A 40 4.38 -9.31 9.54
CA GLU A 40 5.42 -10.06 10.24
C GLU A 40 5.17 -11.55 10.02
N ASN A 41 6.14 -12.23 9.41
CA ASN A 41 6.09 -13.66 9.21
C ASN A 41 6.57 -14.41 10.46
N GLU A 42 6.19 -15.68 10.55
CA GLU A 42 6.51 -16.57 11.69
C GLU A 42 8.02 -16.74 11.91
N ASP A 43 8.84 -16.66 10.86
CA ASP A 43 10.31 -16.69 10.92
C ASP A 43 10.95 -15.42 11.51
N GLY A 44 10.13 -14.46 11.97
CA GLY A 44 10.58 -13.18 12.51
C GLY A 44 11.07 -12.18 11.45
N THR A 45 10.95 -12.54 10.17
CA THR A 45 11.17 -11.66 9.02
C THR A 45 9.91 -10.85 8.74
N ARG A 46 10.06 -9.58 8.35
CA ARG A 46 8.92 -8.76 7.91
C ARG A 46 8.93 -8.61 6.40
N THR A 47 7.75 -8.74 5.83
CA THR A 47 7.50 -8.50 4.41
C THR A 47 6.63 -7.27 4.26
N ALA A 48 7.02 -6.38 3.35
CA ALA A 48 6.22 -5.23 3.01
C ALA A 48 5.53 -5.45 1.68
N PHE A 49 4.21 -5.30 1.68
CA PHE A 49 3.36 -5.29 0.51
C PHE A 49 3.01 -3.85 0.16
N ILE A 50 3.39 -3.46 -1.05
CA ILE A 50 3.12 -2.15 -1.59
C ILE A 50 2.09 -2.34 -2.69
N SER A 51 0.99 -1.60 -2.61
CA SER A 51 -0.12 -1.69 -3.55
C SER A 51 -0.55 -0.31 -3.98
N CYS A 52 -0.76 -0.12 -5.28
CA CYS A 52 -1.33 1.11 -5.81
C CYS A 52 -2.83 0.93 -6.03
N SER A 53 -3.64 1.75 -5.37
CA SER A 53 -5.11 1.73 -5.50
C SER A 53 -5.64 2.44 -6.75
N ASN A 54 -4.77 2.91 -7.64
CA ASN A 54 -5.21 3.56 -8.88
C ASN A 54 -5.62 2.49 -9.92
N PRO A 55 -6.85 2.54 -10.46
CA PRO A 55 -7.37 1.55 -11.42
C PRO A 55 -6.53 1.41 -12.70
N LYS A 56 -5.77 2.45 -13.09
CA LYS A 56 -4.94 2.43 -14.31
C LYS A 56 -3.59 1.73 -14.13
N CYS A 57 -3.09 1.66 -12.91
CA CYS A 57 -1.73 1.22 -12.65
C CYS A 57 -1.68 -0.12 -11.92
N ARG A 58 -2.55 -0.35 -10.92
CA ARG A 58 -2.66 -1.62 -10.16
C ARG A 58 -1.33 -2.31 -9.79
N MET A 59 -0.24 -1.54 -9.68
CA MET A 59 1.07 -2.11 -9.37
C MET A 59 1.03 -2.75 -7.99
N ARG A 60 1.69 -3.89 -7.87
CA ARG A 60 2.01 -4.51 -6.60
C ARG A 60 3.48 -4.87 -6.58
N SER A 61 4.09 -4.69 -5.43
CA SER A 61 5.46 -5.12 -5.19
C SER A 61 5.58 -5.61 -3.77
N LYS A 62 6.37 -6.67 -3.60
CA LYS A 62 6.75 -7.17 -2.30
C LYS A 62 8.22 -6.92 -2.07
N ILE A 63 8.53 -6.43 -0.87
CA ILE A 63 9.89 -6.31 -0.41
C ILE A 63 10.04 -7.24 0.79
N ASP A 64 10.87 -8.26 0.62
CA ASP A 64 11.25 -9.17 1.69
C ASP A 64 12.41 -8.56 2.51
N ASN A 65 12.58 -9.02 3.76
CA ASN A 65 13.64 -8.59 4.69
C ASN A 65 13.58 -7.11 5.16
N VAL A 66 12.39 -6.62 5.49
CA VAL A 66 12.27 -5.27 6.08
C VAL A 66 12.66 -5.29 7.58
N PRO A 67 13.52 -4.36 8.05
CA PRO A 67 13.89 -4.27 9.47
C PRO A 67 12.69 -3.91 10.37
N ARG A 68 12.73 -4.35 11.63
CA ARG A 68 11.61 -4.16 12.59
C ARG A 68 11.31 -2.70 12.97
N LEU A 69 12.28 -1.81 12.79
CA LEU A 69 12.15 -0.39 13.13
C LEU A 69 11.51 0.43 12.01
N PHE A 70 11.32 -0.16 10.82
CA PHE A 70 10.88 0.58 9.66
C PHE A 70 9.40 0.91 9.76
N THR A 71 9.10 2.17 9.48
CA THR A 71 7.76 2.68 9.33
C THR A 71 7.32 2.60 7.86
N PRO A 72 6.02 2.76 7.55
CA PRO A 72 5.54 2.78 6.17
C PRO A 72 6.26 3.81 5.29
N VAL A 73 6.73 4.91 5.88
CA VAL A 73 7.48 5.96 5.18
C VAL A 73 8.85 5.44 4.73
N ASP A 74 9.57 4.74 5.63
CA ASP A 74 10.91 4.23 5.35
C ASP A 74 10.89 3.15 4.26
N VAL A 75 9.86 2.31 4.28
CA VAL A 75 9.62 1.29 3.24
C VAL A 75 9.34 1.95 1.89
N TYR A 76 8.55 3.03 1.88
CA TYR A 76 8.25 3.75 0.65
C TYR A 76 9.49 4.42 0.05
N SER A 77 10.39 5.00 0.87
CA SER A 77 11.66 5.55 0.35
C SER A 77 12.53 4.47 -0.27
N MET A 78 12.68 3.32 0.40
CA MET A 78 13.46 2.19 -0.13
C MET A 78 12.87 1.67 -1.45
N PHE A 79 11.53 1.62 -1.56
CA PHE A 79 10.85 1.29 -2.80
C PHE A 79 11.16 2.30 -3.92
N MET A 80 11.15 3.60 -3.63
CA MET A 80 11.47 4.62 -4.63
C MET A 80 12.91 4.48 -5.14
N ASP A 81 13.87 4.27 -4.23
CA ASP A 81 15.27 4.06 -4.60
C ASP A 81 15.43 2.83 -5.50
N LEU A 82 14.88 1.69 -5.08
CA LEU A 82 14.91 0.45 -5.86
C LEU A 82 14.19 0.59 -7.22
N TYR A 83 13.11 1.37 -7.28
CA TYR A 83 12.38 1.66 -8.52
C TYR A 83 13.26 2.46 -9.48
N THR A 84 13.95 3.50 -8.98
CA THR A 84 14.89 4.28 -9.79
C THR A 84 16.10 3.47 -10.26
N GLU A 85 16.54 2.50 -9.46
CA GLU A 85 17.60 1.56 -9.84
C GLU A 85 17.13 0.49 -10.85
N GLY A 86 15.82 0.35 -11.09
CA GLY A 86 15.26 -0.64 -12.02
C GLY A 86 15.33 -2.09 -11.52
N LYS A 87 15.56 -2.32 -10.22
CA LYS A 87 15.76 -3.66 -9.64
C LYS A 87 14.48 -4.28 -9.06
N ILE A 88 13.34 -3.59 -9.15
CA ILE A 88 12.10 -4.05 -8.52
C ILE A 88 11.38 -5.08 -9.38
N LYS A 89 10.97 -6.16 -8.72
CA LYS A 89 9.94 -7.07 -9.22
C LYS A 89 8.56 -6.45 -8.97
N ILE A 90 8.06 -5.71 -9.96
CA ILE A 90 6.68 -5.24 -9.97
C ILE A 90 5.86 -6.32 -10.64
N TRP A 91 4.79 -6.76 -9.99
CA TRP A 91 3.76 -7.55 -10.64
C TRP A 91 2.50 -6.73 -10.77
N PHE A 92 1.91 -6.79 -11.95
CA PHE A 92 0.60 -6.24 -12.22
C PHE A 92 -0.38 -7.40 -12.11
N GLU A 93 -1.32 -7.30 -11.18
CA GLU A 93 -2.50 -8.16 -11.25
C GLU A 93 -3.45 -7.46 -12.24
N GLU A 94 -3.17 -7.66 -13.52
CA GLU A 94 -4.25 -7.70 -14.50
C GLU A 94 -5.11 -8.86 -14.04
N ALA A 95 -6.35 -8.56 -13.68
CA ALA A 95 -7.27 -9.59 -13.23
C ALA A 95 -7.41 -10.60 -14.38
N GLU A 96 -6.92 -11.82 -14.18
CA GLU A 96 -7.39 -13.03 -14.86
C GLU A 96 -8.86 -13.29 -14.49
N GLU A 97 -9.74 -12.32 -14.70
CA GLU A 97 -11.19 -12.44 -14.51
C GLU A 97 -11.96 -12.29 -15.83
N ILE A 98 -11.31 -12.47 -17.00
CA ILE A 98 -12.01 -12.49 -18.30
C ILE A 98 -11.99 -13.86 -18.98
N GLU A 99 -11.15 -14.82 -18.56
CA GLU A 99 -11.13 -16.15 -19.22
C GLU A 99 -12.22 -17.11 -18.74
N MET A 100 -12.78 -16.95 -17.53
CA MET A 100 -13.76 -17.90 -16.98
C MET A 100 -15.22 -17.64 -17.39
N GLU A 101 -15.54 -16.48 -17.99
CA GLU A 101 -16.91 -16.15 -18.46
C GLU A 101 -17.12 -16.39 -19.97
N ARG A 102 -16.06 -16.79 -20.72
CA ARG A 102 -16.17 -17.09 -22.16
C ARG A 102 -16.29 -18.57 -22.51
N GLU A 103 -16.06 -19.48 -21.57
CA GLU A 103 -16.23 -20.94 -21.78
C GLU A 103 -17.64 -21.48 -21.45
N SER A 104 -18.53 -20.67 -20.90
CA SER A 104 -19.93 -21.06 -20.61
C SER A 104 -20.97 -20.29 -21.43
N GLY A 105 -20.53 -19.68 -22.54
CA GLY A 105 -21.30 -18.70 -23.30
C GLY A 105 -21.34 -18.94 -24.81
N GLY A 106 -21.69 -20.14 -25.23
CA GLY A 106 -22.48 -20.35 -26.44
C GLY A 106 -21.79 -20.87 -27.71
N VAL A 107 -22.69 -21.36 -28.58
CA VAL A 107 -22.57 -21.98 -29.92
C VAL A 107 -22.53 -23.51 -29.84
N SER A 108 -23.49 -24.27 -30.37
CA SER A 108 -24.77 -24.01 -31.06
C SER A 108 -25.48 -25.34 -31.32
N GLU A 109 -26.75 -25.24 -31.67
CA GLU A 109 -27.59 -26.18 -32.42
C GLU A 109 -26.88 -27.16 -33.37
N GLU A 110 -27.38 -28.41 -33.42
CA GLU A 110 -27.72 -29.24 -34.60
C GLU A 110 -28.35 -30.55 -34.07
N GLU A 111 -29.68 -30.71 -34.12
CA GLU A 111 -30.46 -31.52 -35.08
C GLU A 111 -30.12 -33.02 -35.09
N GLU A 112 -31.08 -33.86 -34.69
CA GLU A 112 -31.37 -35.15 -35.32
C GLU A 112 -32.81 -35.59 -34.97
N GLU A 113 -33.69 -35.53 -35.98
CA GLU A 113 -34.85 -36.41 -36.17
C GLU A 113 -34.65 -37.14 -37.50
#